data_AF-A0A6A0HAH5-F1
#
_entry.id   AF-A0A6A0HAH5-F1
#
_cell.length_a   1.000
_cell.length_b   1.000
_cell.length_c   1.000
_cell.angle_alpha   90.00
_cell.angle_beta   90.00
_cell.angle_gamma   90.00
#
_symmetry.space_group_name_H-M   'P 1'
#
loop_
_entity.id
_entity.type
_entity.pdbx_description
1 polymer ?
#
loop_
_entity_poly.entity_id
_entity_poly.type
_entity_poly.pdbx_seq_one_letter_code
_entity_poly.pdbx_strand_id
1 'polypeptide(L)'
;MRGGCCGATTKKTIVGGWAWAWWFVTDVQRLSLEVTIDHTVITIKPRCENVETSLGVQVTVTGVAQIKIMKEEKVLKIASEQFLGMSQEEMMSTILMTLEGHLRAILGPYLDVYDRVEYLTSLGRSQTAAVKRDADIGVALANRDAGIREAECQKTAMDVKYTTDTKIEDNARMFKLQKAQFDTEVNAAQADAALAYELQAAKLKQNIRNEEIQIEVVERRKQIEVEEQEINRKEKELMATIKLPAEAESYRLETIAQGKRTQTVETARAEAERIKRIGEAEAYSVQLVGEAEADRLRMKAQAYKQYGDAAVMAMVLESLPQIAAEISAPLAKTDEILMIGSNDCITNGVTKLVSELPPTVQALTGVDISKVMLYFRNINWRRAAEQDTRSVRGGRTDYATSGRSELSAVRS
;
A
#
# COMPACT_ATOMS: atom_id res chain seq x y z
N MET A 1 -10.64 57.77 113.63
CA MET A 1 -9.54 57.41 114.57
C MET A 1 -10.02 57.69 115.99
N ARG A 2 -9.50 56.89 116.95
CA ARG A 2 -9.85 56.70 118.37
C ARG A 2 -11.01 55.72 118.65
N GLY A 3 -10.63 54.60 119.26
CA GLY A 3 -11.53 53.60 119.84
C GLY A 3 -11.91 53.91 121.29
N GLY A 4 -12.88 53.16 121.80
CA GLY A 4 -13.34 53.19 123.19
C GLY A 4 -14.47 52.18 123.41
N CYS A 5 -14.27 51.30 124.39
CA CYS A 5 -15.07 50.15 124.78
C CYS A 5 -16.41 50.50 125.46
N CYS A 6 -17.38 49.59 125.33
CA CYS A 6 -18.52 49.32 126.22
C CYS A 6 -19.59 50.42 126.48
N GLY A 7 -20.83 50.09 126.12
CA GLY A 7 -22.05 50.68 126.69
C GLY A 7 -23.05 51.08 125.61
N ALA A 8 -24.24 50.47 125.62
CA ALA A 8 -25.36 50.87 124.78
C ALA A 8 -25.48 52.40 124.76
N THR A 9 -25.45 53.00 123.55
CA THR A 9 -25.68 54.43 123.35
C THR A 9 -27.11 54.75 123.75
N THR A 10 -27.34 54.83 125.05
CA THR A 10 -28.62 55.18 125.66
C THR A 10 -28.79 56.68 125.44
N LYS A 11 -29.43 57.02 124.32
CA LYS A 11 -29.75 58.39 123.96
C LYS A 11 -30.82 58.90 124.93
N LYS A 12 -30.46 59.83 125.80
CA LYS A 12 -31.39 60.48 126.71
C LYS A 12 -31.94 61.74 126.03
N THR A 13 -33.17 61.67 125.52
CA THR A 13 -33.89 62.87 125.06
C THR A 13 -34.47 63.59 126.27
N ILE A 14 -34.23 64.90 126.36
CA ILE A 14 -34.71 65.73 127.46
C ILE A 14 -35.49 66.87 126.82
N VAL A 15 -36.78 66.96 127.15
CA VAL A 15 -37.71 67.93 126.58
C VAL A 15 -38.07 68.92 127.68
N GLY A 16 -37.49 70.12 127.62
CA GLY A 16 -37.60 71.11 128.69
C GLY A 16 -36.77 70.74 129.94
N GLY A 17 -36.37 71.76 130.70
CA GLY A 17 -35.53 71.60 131.90
C GLY A 17 -34.03 71.76 131.63
N TRP A 18 -33.23 71.40 132.63
CA TRP A 18 -31.76 71.48 132.59
C TRP A 18 -31.14 70.08 132.62
N ALA A 19 -30.05 69.92 131.89
CA ALA A 19 -29.27 68.69 131.87
C ALA A 19 -27.79 69.04 131.91
N TRP A 20 -27.03 68.29 132.71
CA TRP A 20 -25.60 68.49 132.85
C TRP A 20 -24.88 67.58 131.85
N ALA A 21 -24.09 68.16 130.96
CA ALA A 21 -23.28 67.44 129.99
C ALA A 21 -21.80 67.58 130.32
N TRP A 22 -21.08 66.45 130.32
CA TRP A 22 -19.63 66.43 130.52
C TRP A 22 -18.92 66.91 129.24
N TRP A 23 -18.09 67.95 129.36
CA TRP A 23 -17.47 68.65 128.24
C TRP A 23 -16.62 67.76 127.31
N PHE A 24 -16.08 66.64 127.80
CA PHE A 24 -15.20 65.74 127.01
C PHE A 24 -15.84 64.42 126.56
N VAL A 25 -17.08 64.12 126.95
CA VAL A 25 -17.69 62.78 126.78
C VAL A 25 -19.06 62.81 126.10
N THR A 26 -19.75 63.94 126.08
CA THR A 26 -21.14 64.03 125.58
C THR A 26 -21.27 65.03 124.44
N ASP A 27 -21.73 64.56 123.27
CA ASP A 27 -22.22 65.42 122.20
C ASP A 27 -23.64 65.89 122.55
N VAL A 28 -23.85 67.20 122.57
CA VAL A 28 -25.14 67.82 122.92
C VAL A 28 -25.66 68.55 121.71
N GLN A 29 -26.63 67.93 121.05
CA GLN A 29 -27.35 68.56 119.94
C GLN A 29 -28.66 69.13 120.45
N ARG A 30 -28.90 70.41 120.13
CA ARG A 30 -30.13 71.11 120.49
C ARG A 30 -31.01 71.21 119.25
N LEU A 31 -32.17 70.58 119.29
CA LEU A 31 -33.24 70.87 118.34
C LEU A 31 -34.09 71.99 118.95
N SER A 32 -34.09 73.16 118.32
CA SER A 32 -34.92 74.28 118.76
C SER A 32 -36.39 73.98 118.47
N LEU A 33 -37.08 73.44 119.48
CA LEU A 33 -38.55 73.35 119.50
C LEU A 33 -39.21 74.74 119.60
N GLU A 34 -38.42 75.79 119.82
CA GLU A 34 -38.83 77.18 120.05
C GLU A 34 -39.18 77.94 118.77
N VAL A 35 -38.73 77.49 117.59
CA VAL A 35 -39.24 77.99 116.29
C VAL A 35 -40.70 77.56 116.05
N THR A 36 -41.32 76.89 117.04
CA THR A 36 -42.68 76.34 117.04
C THR A 36 -43.52 76.88 118.23
N ILE A 37 -43.34 78.15 118.62
CA ILE A 37 -44.16 78.83 119.66
C ILE A 37 -45.07 79.94 119.10
N ASP A 38 -45.00 80.28 117.81
CA ASP A 38 -46.19 80.82 117.16
C ASP A 38 -47.12 79.65 116.83
N HIS A 39 -48.43 79.82 116.99
CA HIS A 39 -49.48 78.84 116.68
C HIS A 39 -49.58 78.50 115.17
N THR A 40 -48.46 78.43 114.47
CA THR A 40 -48.36 78.43 113.02
C THR A 40 -48.14 77.00 112.55
N VAL A 41 -49.18 76.46 111.93
CA VAL A 41 -49.07 75.25 111.12
C VAL A 41 -48.10 75.55 109.96
N ILE A 42 -47.05 74.73 109.80
CA ILE A 42 -46.08 74.92 108.72
C ILE A 42 -46.78 74.58 107.40
N THR A 43 -46.91 75.56 106.51
CA THR A 43 -47.53 75.35 105.20
C THR A 43 -46.45 75.10 104.16
N ILE A 44 -46.44 73.90 103.58
CA ILE A 44 -45.55 73.49 102.49
C ILE A 44 -46.38 73.35 101.22
N LYS A 45 -45.84 73.82 100.10
CA LYS A 45 -46.50 73.71 98.79
C LYS A 45 -45.72 72.74 97.92
N PRO A 46 -45.98 71.42 98.00
CA PRO A 46 -45.36 70.45 97.10
C PRO A 46 -45.80 70.72 95.65
N ARG A 47 -44.86 70.65 94.71
CA ARG A 47 -45.14 70.84 93.29
C ARG A 47 -44.56 69.68 92.50
N CYS A 48 -45.42 68.93 91.82
CA CYS A 48 -44.98 67.93 90.86
C CYS A 48 -45.10 68.50 89.45
N GLU A 49 -43.94 68.69 88.81
CA GLU A 49 -43.83 69.06 87.40
C GLU A 49 -43.63 67.80 86.55
N ASN A 50 -44.12 67.84 85.31
CA ASN A 50 -43.90 66.82 84.28
C ASN A 50 -44.29 65.40 84.72
N VAL A 51 -45.50 65.26 85.29
CA VAL A 51 -46.14 63.95 85.39
C VAL A 51 -46.83 63.67 84.07
N GLU A 52 -46.36 62.64 83.38
CA GLU A 52 -46.98 62.16 82.16
C GLU A 52 -48.21 61.32 82.50
N THR A 53 -49.32 61.65 81.84
CA THR A 53 -50.48 60.77 81.78
C THR A 53 -50.20 59.60 80.85
N SER A 54 -50.96 58.52 80.97
CA SER A 54 -51.05 57.41 80.00
C SER A 54 -51.24 57.89 78.55
N LEU A 55 -51.86 59.06 78.37
CA LEU A 55 -52.16 59.70 77.10
C LEU A 55 -51.06 60.67 76.63
N GLY A 56 -49.93 60.76 77.34
CA GLY A 56 -48.77 61.58 76.95
C GLY A 56 -48.93 63.08 77.19
N VAL A 57 -49.96 63.51 77.92
CA VAL A 57 -50.14 64.91 78.32
C VAL A 57 -49.37 65.16 79.62
N GLN A 58 -48.53 66.20 79.63
CA GLN A 58 -47.80 66.64 80.81
C GLN A 58 -48.70 67.50 81.70
N VAL A 59 -48.86 67.12 82.96
CA VAL A 59 -49.65 67.88 83.93
C VAL A 59 -48.75 68.31 85.09
N THR A 60 -48.90 69.57 85.49
CA THR A 60 -48.29 70.13 86.69
C THR A 60 -49.34 70.24 87.77
N VAL A 61 -49.11 69.58 88.91
CA VAL A 61 -50.02 69.61 90.06
C VAL A 61 -49.34 70.27 91.23
N THR A 62 -50.00 71.28 91.78
CA THR A 62 -49.58 71.97 93.00
C THR A 62 -50.51 71.59 94.14
N GLY A 63 -49.94 71.11 95.26
CA GLY A 63 -50.66 70.84 96.49
C GLY A 63 -50.38 71.90 97.55
N VAL A 64 -51.22 71.95 98.58
CA VAL A 64 -50.93 72.68 99.82
C VAL A 64 -51.03 71.68 100.96
N ALA A 65 -49.93 71.49 101.69
CA ALA A 65 -49.83 70.61 102.82
C ALA A 65 -49.53 71.41 104.09
N GLN A 66 -50.20 71.05 105.17
CA GLN A 66 -50.08 71.70 106.47
C GLN A 66 -49.54 70.68 107.48
N ILE A 67 -48.40 70.99 108.08
CA ILE A 67 -47.65 70.05 108.93
C ILE A 67 -47.47 70.63 110.31
N LYS A 68 -47.65 69.77 111.32
CA LYS A 68 -47.51 70.10 112.73
C LYS A 68 -46.74 69.00 113.45
N ILE A 69 -45.71 69.37 114.20
CA ILE A 69 -44.97 68.44 115.06
C ILE A 69 -45.84 68.13 116.28
N MET A 70 -46.09 66.84 116.53
CA MET A 70 -46.84 66.38 117.69
C MET A 70 -45.91 66.22 118.91
N LYS A 71 -46.39 66.58 120.11
CA LYS A 71 -45.63 66.54 121.37
C LYS A 71 -45.63 65.16 122.07
N GLU A 72 -46.07 64.11 121.39
CA GLU A 72 -46.13 62.76 121.95
C GLU A 72 -44.72 62.14 122.06
N GLU A 73 -44.38 61.55 123.21
CA GLU A 73 -43.02 61.08 123.51
C GLU A 73 -42.48 60.07 122.47
N LYS A 74 -43.35 59.18 121.95
CA LYS A 74 -42.97 58.18 120.94
C LYS A 74 -42.63 58.82 119.59
N VAL A 75 -43.48 59.71 119.11
CA VAL A 75 -43.30 60.41 117.82
C VAL A 75 -42.11 61.37 117.90
N LEU A 76 -41.94 62.02 119.04
CA LEU A 76 -40.85 62.95 119.26
C LEU A 76 -39.49 62.24 119.28
N LYS A 77 -39.39 61.01 119.81
CA LYS A 77 -38.16 60.21 119.72
C LYS A 77 -37.78 59.92 118.27
N ILE A 78 -38.73 59.45 117.46
CA ILE A 78 -38.51 59.15 116.04
C ILE A 78 -38.15 60.42 115.26
N ALA A 79 -38.88 61.51 115.47
CA ALA A 79 -38.60 62.79 114.83
C ALA A 79 -37.24 63.36 115.24
N SER A 80 -36.85 63.20 116.52
CA SER A 80 -35.53 63.61 117.00
C SER A 80 -34.43 62.80 116.36
N GLU A 81 -34.63 61.50 116.10
CA GLU A 81 -33.64 60.68 115.39
C GLU A 81 -33.51 61.07 113.91
N GLN A 82 -34.63 61.39 113.26
CA GLN A 82 -34.65 61.73 111.84
C GLN A 82 -34.10 63.13 111.55
N PHE A 83 -34.31 64.08 112.46
CA PHE A 83 -33.97 65.49 112.25
C PHE A 83 -32.80 65.98 113.11
N LEU A 84 -32.14 65.11 113.90
CA LEU A 84 -30.96 65.49 114.67
C LEU A 84 -29.84 65.94 113.73
N GLY A 85 -29.25 67.10 114.00
CA GLY A 85 -28.10 67.61 113.24
C GLY A 85 -28.44 68.23 111.89
N MET A 86 -29.70 68.21 111.45
CA MET A 86 -30.15 68.88 110.22
C MET A 86 -30.49 70.35 110.50
N SER A 87 -30.19 71.21 109.53
CA SER A 87 -30.69 72.58 109.51
C SER A 87 -32.20 72.64 109.21
N GLN A 88 -32.85 73.76 109.54
CA GLN A 88 -34.28 73.95 109.28
C GLN A 88 -34.61 73.87 107.78
N GLU A 89 -33.72 74.34 106.90
CA GLU A 89 -33.89 74.26 105.45
C GLU A 89 -33.81 72.82 104.94
N GLU A 90 -32.84 72.05 105.44
CA GLU A 90 -32.69 70.62 105.07
C GLU A 90 -33.88 69.79 105.55
N MET A 91 -34.38 70.04 106.76
CA MET A 91 -35.60 69.41 107.27
C MET A 91 -36.79 69.66 106.34
N MET A 92 -37.00 70.92 105.95
CA MET A 92 -38.11 71.32 105.09
C MET A 92 -37.99 70.72 103.69
N SER A 93 -36.78 70.65 103.13
CA SER A 93 -36.53 70.03 101.83
C SER A 93 -36.82 68.52 101.83
N THR A 94 -36.45 67.82 102.91
CA THR A 94 -36.68 66.37 103.05
C THR A 94 -38.18 66.06 103.12
N ILE A 95 -38.92 66.89 103.86
CA ILE A 95 -40.38 66.77 103.99
C ILE A 95 -41.06 67.08 102.65
N LEU A 96 -40.63 68.15 101.97
CA LEU A 96 -41.16 68.53 100.65
C LEU A 96 -40.92 67.41 99.62
N MET A 97 -39.72 66.85 99.57
CA MET A 97 -39.39 65.73 98.66
C MET A 97 -40.26 64.49 98.92
N THR A 98 -40.53 64.17 100.19
CA THR A 98 -41.39 63.02 100.55
C THR A 98 -42.84 63.26 100.13
N LEU A 99 -43.36 64.48 100.33
CA LEU A 99 -44.71 64.86 99.92
C LEU A 99 -44.88 64.86 98.39
N GLU A 100 -43.88 65.35 97.66
CA GLU A 100 -43.88 65.31 96.19
C GLU A 100 -43.83 63.87 95.66
N GLY A 101 -43.04 63.00 96.29
CA GLY A 101 -43.03 61.57 95.98
C GLY A 101 -44.40 60.92 96.15
N HIS A 102 -45.07 61.18 97.28
CA HIS A 102 -46.42 60.67 97.51
C HIS A 102 -47.46 61.25 96.55
N LEU A 103 -47.39 62.56 96.24
CA LEU A 103 -48.28 63.20 95.28
C LEU A 103 -48.15 62.55 93.90
N ARG A 104 -46.92 62.32 93.44
CA ARG A 104 -46.64 61.66 92.15
C ARG A 104 -47.20 60.24 92.11
N ALA A 105 -47.03 59.47 93.18
CA ALA A 105 -47.54 58.10 93.26
C ALA A 105 -49.08 58.03 93.23
N ILE A 106 -49.76 58.97 93.89
CA ILE A 106 -51.23 59.03 93.90
C ILE A 106 -51.78 59.52 92.55
N LEU A 107 -51.12 60.48 91.91
CA LEU A 107 -51.61 61.07 90.66
C LEU A 107 -51.57 60.11 89.47
N GLY A 108 -50.60 59.20 89.42
CA GLY A 108 -50.43 58.28 88.28
C GLY A 108 -51.72 57.53 87.89
N PRO A 109 -52.39 56.82 88.82
CA PRO A 109 -53.61 56.07 88.50
C PRO A 109 -54.86 56.92 88.24
N TYR A 110 -54.95 58.13 88.83
CA TYR A 110 -56.18 58.95 88.77
C TYR A 110 -56.19 59.95 87.60
N LEU A 111 -55.04 60.21 86.95
CA LEU A 111 -54.97 61.02 85.74
C LEU A 111 -55.37 60.29 84.46
N ASP A 112 -55.75 59.02 84.55
CA ASP A 112 -56.41 58.28 83.46
C ASP A 112 -57.90 58.72 83.41
N VAL A 113 -58.11 59.99 83.08
CA VAL A 113 -59.45 60.61 83.06
C VAL A 113 -60.19 60.16 81.80
N TYR A 114 -61.34 59.52 82.00
CA TYR A 114 -62.39 59.28 81.02
C TYR A 114 -62.89 60.61 80.42
N ASP A 115 -62.57 60.89 79.17
CA ASP A 115 -63.24 61.93 78.39
C ASP A 115 -64.36 61.28 77.53
N ARG A 116 -65.61 61.73 77.69
CA ARG A 116 -66.75 61.23 76.89
C ARG A 116 -66.86 61.91 75.54
N VAL A 117 -66.02 62.90 75.24
CA VAL A 117 -66.01 63.57 73.94
C VAL A 117 -64.58 63.55 73.39
N GLU A 118 -64.36 62.78 72.32
CA GLU A 118 -63.10 62.51 71.60
C GLU A 118 -62.41 63.75 70.95
N TYR A 119 -62.32 64.86 71.66
CA TYR A 119 -61.74 66.10 71.14
C TYR A 119 -60.21 66.00 70.99
N LEU A 120 -59.53 65.37 71.95
CA LEU A 120 -58.05 65.24 71.94
C LEU A 120 -57.55 64.19 70.94
N THR A 121 -58.28 63.10 70.75
CA THR A 121 -57.94 62.07 69.77
C THR A 121 -58.07 62.58 68.33
N SER A 122 -59.01 63.49 68.07
CA SER A 122 -59.23 64.06 66.74
C SER A 122 -58.10 65.01 66.29
N LEU A 123 -57.54 65.81 67.20
CA LEU A 123 -56.45 66.75 66.87
C LEU A 123 -55.12 66.02 66.61
N GLY A 124 -54.84 64.94 67.35
CA GLY A 124 -53.64 64.11 67.15
C GLY A 124 -53.71 63.20 65.92
N ARG A 125 -54.92 62.86 65.43
CA ARG A 125 -55.13 61.91 64.33
C ARG A 125 -54.58 62.41 62.99
N SER A 126 -54.69 63.70 62.70
CA SER A 126 -54.22 64.28 61.43
C SER A 126 -52.69 64.30 61.35
N GLN A 127 -52.02 64.71 62.44
CA GLN A 127 -50.56 64.75 62.54
C GLN A 127 -49.96 63.34 62.55
N THR A 128 -50.55 62.41 63.30
CA THR A 128 -50.10 61.00 63.30
C THR A 128 -50.33 60.30 61.96
N ALA A 129 -51.41 60.63 61.24
CA ALA A 129 -51.64 60.11 59.89
C ALA A 129 -50.66 60.69 58.86
N ALA A 130 -50.24 61.96 59.01
CA ALA A 130 -49.22 62.55 58.14
C ALA A 130 -47.85 61.87 58.35
N VAL A 131 -47.40 61.74 59.60
CA VAL A 131 -46.11 61.10 59.93
C VAL A 131 -46.10 59.63 59.50
N LYS A 132 -47.21 58.89 59.70
CA LYS A 132 -47.31 57.50 59.22
C LYS A 132 -47.22 57.41 57.70
N ARG A 133 -47.91 58.29 56.95
CA ARG A 133 -47.81 58.33 55.48
C ARG A 133 -46.39 58.63 55.01
N ASP A 134 -45.72 59.61 55.62
CA ASP A 134 -44.35 59.97 55.23
C ASP A 134 -43.36 58.84 55.58
N ALA A 135 -43.55 58.17 56.71
CA ALA A 135 -42.79 56.98 57.07
C ALA A 135 -43.03 55.83 56.08
N ASP A 136 -44.28 55.56 55.72
CA ASP A 136 -44.65 54.51 54.75
C ASP A 136 -44.07 54.80 53.35
N ILE A 137 -44.11 56.06 52.92
CA ILE A 137 -43.48 56.51 51.67
C ILE A 137 -41.97 56.34 51.74
N GLY A 138 -41.34 56.70 52.87
CA GLY A 138 -39.91 56.50 53.09
C GLY A 138 -39.51 55.03 53.02
N VAL A 139 -40.27 54.14 53.66
CA VAL A 139 -40.06 52.69 53.63
C VAL A 139 -40.26 52.15 52.20
N ALA A 140 -41.28 52.60 51.47
CA ALA A 140 -41.54 52.17 50.11
C ALA A 140 -40.44 52.61 49.12
N LEU A 141 -39.93 53.85 49.26
CA LEU A 141 -38.82 54.35 48.46
C LEU A 141 -37.52 53.60 48.77
N ALA A 142 -37.20 53.41 50.05
CA ALA A 142 -36.03 52.63 50.47
C ALA A 142 -36.07 51.19 49.95
N ASN A 143 -37.23 50.52 50.03
CA ASN A 143 -37.41 49.17 49.49
C ASN A 143 -37.29 49.13 47.97
N ARG A 144 -37.80 50.15 47.25
CA ARG A 144 -37.65 50.26 45.80
C ARG A 144 -36.19 50.42 45.42
N ASP A 145 -35.48 51.35 46.05
CA ASP A 145 -34.09 51.66 45.74
C ASP A 145 -33.17 50.48 46.10
N ALA A 146 -33.43 49.80 47.22
CA ALA A 146 -32.78 48.54 47.56
C ALA A 146 -33.03 47.48 46.48
N GLY A 147 -34.27 47.32 46.02
CA GLY A 147 -34.63 46.37 44.97
C GLY A 147 -33.99 46.66 43.61
N ILE A 148 -33.92 47.94 43.19
CA ILE A 148 -33.22 48.34 41.96
C ILE A 148 -31.74 48.02 42.06
N ARG A 149 -31.11 48.40 43.17
CA ARG A 149 -29.67 48.17 43.37
C ARG A 149 -29.35 46.69 43.46
N GLU A 150 -30.22 45.91 44.09
CA GLU A 150 -30.10 44.45 44.12
C GLU A 150 -30.22 43.85 42.72
N ALA A 151 -31.23 44.25 41.94
CA ALA A 151 -31.40 43.78 40.56
C ALA A 151 -30.22 44.16 39.64
N GLU A 152 -29.65 45.36 39.80
CA GLU A 152 -28.45 45.79 39.08
C GLU A 152 -27.21 44.99 39.47
N CYS A 153 -27.00 44.76 40.78
CA CYS A 153 -25.92 43.91 41.28
C CYS A 153 -26.08 42.46 40.80
N GLN A 154 -27.30 41.93 40.78
CA GLN A 154 -27.58 40.59 40.26
C GLN A 154 -27.32 40.50 38.75
N LYS A 155 -27.80 41.47 37.97
CA LYS A 155 -27.56 41.52 36.52
C LYS A 155 -26.07 41.57 36.21
N THR A 156 -25.33 42.47 36.84
CA THR A 156 -23.87 42.59 36.64
C THR A 156 -23.12 41.33 37.06
N ALA A 157 -23.52 40.70 38.18
CA ALA A 157 -22.95 39.42 38.59
C ALA A 157 -23.23 38.29 37.58
N MET A 158 -24.45 38.23 37.02
CA MET A 158 -24.78 37.25 35.99
C MET A 158 -24.02 37.52 34.68
N ASP A 159 -23.91 38.78 34.24
CA ASP A 159 -23.15 39.16 33.06
C ASP A 159 -21.65 38.76 33.18
N VAL A 160 -21.04 38.99 34.36
CA VAL A 160 -19.67 38.55 34.63
C VAL A 160 -19.56 37.02 34.63
N LYS A 161 -20.54 36.30 35.17
CA LYS A 161 -20.58 34.83 35.10
C LYS A 161 -20.66 34.33 33.66
N TYR A 162 -21.64 34.79 32.88
CA TYR A 162 -21.81 34.35 31.49
C TYR A 162 -20.60 34.69 30.61
N THR A 163 -19.99 35.86 30.79
CA THR A 163 -18.77 36.22 30.05
C THR A 163 -17.58 35.36 30.46
N THR A 164 -17.46 34.99 31.74
CA THR A 164 -16.43 34.08 32.23
C THR A 164 -16.65 32.67 31.69
N ASP A 165 -17.88 32.16 31.74
CA ASP A 165 -18.25 30.84 31.22
C ASP A 165 -18.01 30.75 29.70
N THR A 166 -18.38 31.79 28.96
CA THR A 166 -18.10 31.89 27.51
C THR A 166 -16.60 31.81 27.25
N LYS A 167 -15.78 32.56 28.02
CA LYS A 167 -14.31 32.50 27.89
C LYS A 167 -13.74 31.13 28.24
N ILE A 168 -14.29 30.44 29.24
CA ILE A 168 -13.85 29.10 29.62
C ILE A 168 -14.14 28.12 28.48
N GLU A 169 -15.36 28.15 27.93
CA GLU A 169 -15.75 27.28 26.82
C GLU A 169 -14.97 27.60 25.54
N ASP A 170 -14.74 28.87 25.23
CA ASP A 170 -13.91 29.29 24.11
C ASP A 170 -12.47 28.78 24.28
N ASN A 171 -11.87 28.95 25.46
CA ASN A 171 -10.53 28.43 25.75
C ASN A 171 -10.49 26.89 25.66
N ALA A 172 -11.51 26.19 26.17
CA ALA A 172 -11.61 24.74 26.11
C ALA A 172 -11.78 24.25 24.67
N ARG A 173 -12.60 24.93 23.86
CA ARG A 173 -12.77 24.65 22.43
C ARG A 173 -11.46 24.88 21.67
N MET A 174 -10.79 26.00 21.91
CA MET A 174 -9.51 26.31 21.28
C MET A 174 -8.43 25.30 21.65
N PHE A 175 -8.36 24.91 22.93
CA PHE A 175 -7.47 23.83 23.37
C PHE A 175 -7.77 22.50 22.68
N LYS A 176 -9.06 22.12 22.57
CA LYS A 176 -9.47 20.89 21.87
C LYS A 176 -9.13 20.94 20.38
N LEU A 177 -9.33 22.08 19.72
CA LEU A 177 -8.98 22.27 18.31
C LEU A 177 -7.47 22.16 18.09
N GLN A 178 -6.67 22.84 18.91
CA GLN A 178 -5.21 22.75 18.84
C GLN A 178 -4.72 21.32 19.11
N LYS A 179 -5.28 20.65 20.12
CA LYS A 179 -4.97 19.24 20.38
C LYS A 179 -5.32 18.36 19.19
N ALA A 180 -6.51 18.49 18.62
CA ALA A 180 -6.90 17.73 17.44
C ALA A 180 -5.99 18.01 16.25
N GLN A 181 -5.57 19.27 16.04
CA GLN A 181 -4.61 19.63 15.01
C GLN A 181 -3.25 18.94 15.23
N PHE A 182 -2.69 19.03 16.43
CA PHE A 182 -1.43 18.34 16.75
C PHE A 182 -1.56 16.82 16.64
N ASP A 183 -2.69 16.24 17.08
CA ASP A 183 -2.95 14.82 16.93
C ASP A 183 -3.00 14.42 15.44
N THR A 184 -3.62 15.23 14.57
CA THR A 184 -3.60 14.99 13.12
C THR A 184 -2.20 15.12 12.53
N GLU A 185 -1.40 16.09 12.96
CA GLU A 185 -0.01 16.27 12.51
C GLU A 185 0.89 15.12 12.97
N VAL A 186 0.77 14.69 14.23
CA VAL A 186 1.49 13.54 14.78
C VAL A 186 1.08 12.26 14.05
N ASN A 187 -0.22 12.04 13.83
CA ASN A 187 -0.70 10.87 13.10
C ASN A 187 -0.24 10.86 11.64
N ALA A 188 -0.24 12.02 10.97
CA ALA A 188 0.30 12.15 9.62
C ALA A 188 1.80 11.83 9.58
N ALA A 189 2.59 12.42 10.49
CA ALA A 189 4.02 12.15 10.59
C ALA A 189 4.33 10.68 10.93
N GLN A 190 3.51 10.05 11.78
CA GLN A 190 3.61 8.62 12.09
C GLN A 190 3.27 7.74 10.87
N ALA A 191 2.22 8.08 10.12
CA ALA A 191 1.85 7.37 8.89
C ALA A 191 2.96 7.49 7.83
N ASP A 192 3.55 8.67 7.66
CA ASP A 192 4.68 8.92 6.76
C ASP A 192 5.91 8.11 7.19
N ALA A 193 6.22 8.07 8.49
CA ALA A 193 7.32 7.27 9.02
C ALA A 193 7.11 5.77 8.81
N ALA A 194 5.89 5.27 9.01
CA ALA A 194 5.53 3.88 8.76
C ALA A 194 5.65 3.53 7.26
N LEU A 195 5.13 4.38 6.37
CA LEU A 195 5.22 4.20 4.92
C LEU A 195 6.68 4.25 4.45
N ALA A 196 7.49 5.16 4.99
CA ALA A 196 8.92 5.22 4.72
C ALA A 196 9.63 3.93 5.13
N TYR A 197 9.29 3.35 6.30
CA TYR A 197 9.83 2.08 6.75
C TYR A 197 9.44 0.92 5.82
N GLU A 198 8.17 0.82 5.45
CA GLU A 198 7.67 -0.19 4.51
C GLU A 198 8.34 -0.08 3.14
N LEU A 199 8.49 1.15 2.63
CA LEU A 199 9.16 1.42 1.36
C LEU A 199 10.65 1.04 1.41
N GLN A 200 11.34 1.31 2.52
CA GLN A 200 12.73 0.86 2.71
C GLN A 200 12.84 -0.65 2.79
N ALA A 201 11.92 -1.33 3.50
CA ALA A 201 11.88 -2.78 3.55
C ALA A 201 11.64 -3.39 2.15
N ALA A 202 10.77 -2.78 1.34
CA ALA A 202 10.52 -3.21 -0.04
C ALA A 202 11.76 -3.01 -0.94
N LYS A 203 12.45 -1.87 -0.83
CA LYS A 203 13.72 -1.62 -1.55
C LYS A 203 14.79 -2.63 -1.16
N LEU A 204 14.93 -2.91 0.14
CA LEU A 204 15.90 -3.88 0.62
C LEU A 204 15.60 -5.28 0.07
N LYS A 205 14.33 -5.70 0.10
CA LYS A 205 13.89 -6.97 -0.51
C LYS A 205 14.17 -7.02 -2.01
N GLN A 206 13.96 -5.92 -2.72
CA GLN A 206 14.29 -5.84 -4.15
C GLN A 206 15.80 -5.98 -4.39
N ASN A 207 16.63 -5.34 -3.56
CA ASN A 207 18.09 -5.46 -3.64
C ASN A 207 18.55 -6.89 -3.33
N ILE A 208 18.02 -7.51 -2.27
CA ILE A 208 18.31 -8.92 -1.93
C ILE A 208 17.92 -9.82 -3.12
N ARG A 209 16.73 -9.63 -3.69
CA ARG A 209 16.30 -10.42 -4.87
C ARG A 209 17.20 -10.19 -6.09
N ASN A 210 17.67 -8.97 -6.32
CA ASN A 210 18.62 -8.71 -7.41
C ASN A 210 19.94 -9.43 -7.18
N GLU A 211 20.45 -9.47 -5.95
CA GLU A 211 21.65 -10.23 -5.58
C GLU A 211 21.41 -11.75 -5.70
N GLU A 212 20.27 -12.27 -5.25
CA GLU A 212 19.87 -13.67 -5.42
C GLU A 212 19.87 -14.09 -6.89
N ILE A 213 19.28 -13.28 -7.78
CA ILE A 213 19.27 -13.55 -9.22
C ILE A 213 20.70 -13.55 -9.78
N GLN A 214 21.59 -12.68 -9.30
CA GLN A 214 22.99 -12.69 -9.72
C GLN A 214 23.70 -13.99 -9.30
N ILE A 215 23.46 -14.45 -8.08
CA ILE A 215 23.98 -15.74 -7.60
C ILE A 215 23.46 -16.88 -8.49
N GLU A 216 22.15 -16.92 -8.77
CA GLU A 216 21.53 -17.93 -9.63
C GLU A 216 22.10 -17.92 -11.05
N VAL A 217 22.32 -16.74 -11.64
CA VAL A 217 22.95 -16.61 -12.96
C VAL A 217 24.38 -17.14 -12.96
N VAL A 218 25.15 -16.87 -11.90
CA VAL A 218 26.52 -17.40 -11.76
C VAL A 218 26.51 -18.92 -11.61
N GLU A 219 25.61 -19.46 -10.78
CA GLU A 219 25.43 -20.92 -10.62
C GLU A 219 25.06 -21.60 -11.94
N ARG A 220 24.07 -21.07 -12.66
CA ARG A 220 23.68 -21.59 -13.98
C ARG A 220 24.81 -21.50 -14.99
N ARG A 221 25.57 -20.41 -15.03
CA ARG A 221 26.75 -20.31 -15.89
C ARG A 221 27.79 -21.37 -15.55
N LYS A 222 28.02 -21.63 -14.25
CA LYS A 222 28.92 -22.69 -13.80
C LYS A 222 28.43 -24.09 -14.17
N GLN A 223 27.13 -24.34 -14.10
CA GLN A 223 26.54 -25.61 -14.57
C GLN A 223 26.75 -25.79 -16.07
N ILE A 224 26.44 -24.77 -16.88
CA ILE A 224 26.67 -24.81 -18.33
C ILE A 224 28.16 -25.05 -18.63
N GLU A 225 29.07 -24.39 -17.92
CA GLU A 225 30.51 -24.57 -18.09
C GLU A 225 30.94 -26.02 -17.79
N VAL A 226 30.40 -26.62 -16.72
CA VAL A 226 30.65 -28.04 -16.38
C VAL A 226 30.06 -28.96 -17.45
N GLU A 227 28.83 -28.72 -17.89
CA GLU A 227 28.18 -29.50 -18.95
C GLU A 227 28.95 -29.41 -20.28
N GLU A 228 29.42 -28.23 -20.68
CA GLU A 228 30.26 -28.04 -21.87
C GLU A 228 31.57 -28.84 -21.75
N GLN A 229 32.19 -28.85 -20.57
CA GLN A 229 33.37 -29.68 -20.33
C GLN A 229 33.06 -31.18 -20.39
N GLU A 230 31.91 -31.62 -19.87
CA GLU A 230 31.47 -33.01 -20.00
C GLU A 230 31.20 -33.40 -21.46
N ILE A 231 30.54 -32.53 -22.23
CA ILE A 231 30.31 -32.73 -23.66
C ILE A 231 31.65 -32.83 -24.39
N ASN A 232 32.60 -31.94 -24.11
CA ASN A 232 33.93 -31.98 -24.70
C ASN A 232 34.70 -33.27 -24.36
N ARG A 233 34.58 -33.79 -23.13
CA ARG A 233 35.13 -35.11 -22.79
C ARG A 233 34.45 -36.22 -23.58
N LYS A 234 33.11 -36.25 -23.58
CA LYS A 234 32.32 -37.27 -24.30
C LYS A 234 32.58 -37.24 -25.80
N GLU A 235 32.72 -36.06 -26.41
CA GLU A 235 33.05 -35.92 -27.82
C GLU A 235 34.42 -36.52 -28.12
N LYS A 236 35.43 -36.24 -27.29
CA LYS A 236 36.77 -36.85 -27.43
C LYS A 236 36.73 -38.37 -27.23
N GLU A 237 35.96 -38.87 -26.27
CA GLU A 237 35.76 -40.31 -26.06
C GLU A 237 35.08 -40.97 -27.27
N LEU A 238 34.03 -40.36 -27.82
CA LEU A 238 33.32 -40.85 -29.00
C LEU A 238 34.18 -40.76 -30.26
N MET A 239 34.97 -39.69 -30.42
CA MET A 239 35.94 -39.58 -31.50
C MET A 239 36.94 -40.74 -31.43
N ALA A 240 37.51 -41.00 -30.26
CA ALA A 240 38.45 -42.11 -30.05
C ALA A 240 37.80 -43.49 -30.28
N THR A 241 36.57 -43.68 -29.82
CA THR A 241 35.90 -45.00 -29.82
C THR A 241 35.25 -45.34 -31.16
N ILE A 242 34.70 -44.36 -31.87
CA ILE A 242 33.88 -44.62 -33.08
C ILE A 242 34.59 -44.10 -34.33
N LYS A 243 35.05 -42.84 -34.33
CA LYS A 243 35.61 -42.23 -35.55
C LYS A 243 36.99 -42.79 -35.91
N LEU A 244 37.92 -42.82 -34.97
CA LEU A 244 39.27 -43.34 -35.23
C LEU A 244 39.29 -44.78 -35.78
N PRO A 245 38.54 -45.76 -35.22
CA PRO A 245 38.49 -47.09 -35.80
C PRO A 245 37.77 -47.14 -37.15
N ALA A 246 36.69 -46.36 -37.33
CA ALA A 246 36.01 -46.28 -38.62
C ALA A 246 36.90 -45.67 -39.71
N GLU A 247 37.68 -44.63 -39.39
CA GLU A 247 38.67 -44.04 -40.29
C GLU A 247 39.79 -45.04 -40.61
N ALA A 248 40.30 -45.76 -39.61
CA ALA A 248 41.31 -46.79 -39.81
C ALA A 248 40.82 -47.94 -40.71
N GLU A 249 39.57 -48.40 -40.54
CA GLU A 249 38.96 -49.41 -41.41
C GLU A 249 38.74 -48.89 -42.82
N SER A 250 38.24 -47.66 -42.97
CA SER A 250 38.02 -47.04 -44.28
C SER A 250 39.32 -46.93 -45.08
N TYR A 251 40.40 -46.47 -44.43
CA TYR A 251 41.72 -46.35 -45.03
C TYR A 251 42.31 -47.72 -45.41
N ARG A 252 42.13 -48.74 -44.55
CA ARG A 252 42.51 -50.12 -44.86
C ARG A 252 41.73 -50.66 -46.06
N LEU A 253 40.44 -50.40 -46.16
CA LEU A 253 39.62 -50.87 -47.26
C LEU A 253 39.98 -50.18 -48.58
N GLU A 254 40.24 -48.88 -48.53
CA GLU A 254 40.67 -48.08 -49.68
C GLU A 254 42.04 -48.54 -50.20
N THR A 255 43.02 -48.75 -49.31
CA THR A 255 44.34 -49.29 -49.70
C THR A 255 44.25 -50.68 -50.30
N ILE A 256 43.39 -51.57 -49.76
CA ILE A 256 43.13 -52.89 -50.35
C ILE A 256 42.44 -52.75 -51.71
N ALA A 257 41.44 -51.87 -51.84
CA ALA A 257 40.72 -51.65 -53.09
C ALA A 257 41.63 -51.05 -54.16
N GLN A 258 42.51 -50.13 -53.79
CA GLN A 258 43.51 -49.53 -54.67
C GLN A 258 44.55 -50.58 -55.09
N GLY A 259 45.03 -51.42 -54.16
CA GLY A 259 45.90 -52.56 -54.47
C GLY A 259 45.26 -53.52 -55.47
N LYS A 260 43.99 -53.90 -55.26
CA LYS A 260 43.23 -54.74 -56.20
C LYS A 260 43.05 -54.08 -57.57
N ARG A 261 42.71 -52.78 -57.61
CA ARG A 261 42.60 -52.02 -58.86
C ARG A 261 43.92 -52.03 -59.63
N THR A 262 45.02 -51.70 -58.97
CA THR A 262 46.36 -51.74 -59.59
C THR A 262 46.68 -53.15 -60.08
N GLN A 263 46.44 -54.18 -59.27
CA GLN A 263 46.63 -55.58 -59.70
C GLN A 263 45.83 -55.92 -60.95
N THR A 264 44.54 -55.56 -61.00
CA THR A 264 43.69 -55.85 -62.18
C THR A 264 44.11 -55.09 -63.44
N VAL A 265 44.59 -53.84 -63.28
CA VAL A 265 45.09 -53.04 -64.41
C VAL A 265 46.41 -53.64 -64.92
N GLU A 266 47.32 -54.02 -64.02
CA GLU A 266 48.60 -54.61 -64.40
C GLU A 266 48.44 -56.01 -65.00
N THR A 267 47.52 -56.84 -64.50
CA THR A 267 47.23 -58.14 -65.14
C THR A 267 46.59 -57.96 -66.52
N ALA A 268 45.67 -57.00 -66.67
CA ALA A 268 45.08 -56.69 -67.99
C ALA A 268 46.14 -56.13 -68.97
N ARG A 269 47.08 -55.31 -68.50
CA ARG A 269 48.21 -54.82 -69.30
C ARG A 269 49.14 -55.94 -69.72
N ALA A 270 49.54 -56.81 -68.79
CA ALA A 270 50.39 -57.96 -69.08
C ALA A 270 49.75 -58.89 -70.12
N GLU A 271 48.44 -59.12 -70.02
CA GLU A 271 47.70 -59.93 -70.99
C GLU A 271 47.59 -59.25 -72.36
N ALA A 272 47.36 -57.93 -72.39
CA ALA A 272 47.36 -57.16 -73.64
C ALA A 272 48.73 -57.19 -74.33
N GLU A 273 49.83 -57.05 -73.58
CA GLU A 273 51.20 -57.18 -74.11
C GLU A 273 51.50 -58.58 -74.61
N ARG A 274 51.02 -59.62 -73.90
CA ARG A 274 51.14 -61.01 -74.34
C ARG A 274 50.45 -61.23 -75.68
N ILE A 275 49.20 -60.79 -75.82
CA ILE A 275 48.43 -60.88 -77.07
C ILE A 275 49.12 -60.09 -78.18
N LYS A 276 49.61 -58.87 -77.88
CA LYS A 276 50.32 -58.04 -78.85
C LYS A 276 51.58 -58.74 -79.37
N ARG A 277 52.40 -59.33 -78.50
CA ARG A 277 53.62 -60.05 -78.92
C ARG A 277 53.33 -61.32 -79.71
N ILE A 278 52.27 -62.06 -79.37
CA ILE A 278 51.82 -63.21 -80.17
C ILE A 278 51.34 -62.73 -81.55
N GLY A 279 50.51 -61.68 -81.61
CA GLY A 279 50.03 -61.11 -82.86
C GLY A 279 51.16 -60.56 -83.74
N GLU A 280 52.17 -59.91 -83.16
CA GLU A 280 53.38 -59.47 -83.87
C GLU A 280 54.18 -60.66 -84.44
N ALA A 281 54.36 -61.73 -83.65
CA ALA A 281 55.04 -62.93 -84.11
C ALA A 281 54.28 -63.65 -85.24
N GLU A 282 52.96 -63.74 -85.13
CA GLU A 282 52.09 -64.31 -86.17
C GLU A 282 52.12 -63.46 -87.44
N ALA A 283 51.96 -62.13 -87.32
CA ALA A 283 52.04 -61.21 -88.44
C ALA A 283 53.40 -61.28 -89.15
N TYR A 284 54.49 -61.35 -88.39
CA TYR A 284 55.83 -61.52 -88.93
C TYR A 284 55.99 -62.87 -89.66
N SER A 285 55.42 -63.95 -89.12
CA SER A 285 55.44 -65.27 -89.77
C SER A 285 54.67 -65.29 -91.10
N VAL A 286 53.48 -64.66 -91.13
CA VAL A 286 52.66 -64.55 -92.34
C VAL A 286 53.31 -63.61 -93.35
N GLN A 287 53.94 -62.52 -92.91
CA GLN A 287 54.68 -61.62 -93.78
C GLN A 287 55.86 -62.34 -94.44
N LEU A 288 56.65 -63.12 -93.69
CA LEU A 288 57.77 -63.91 -94.25
C LEU A 288 57.27 -64.96 -95.24
N VAL A 289 56.18 -65.67 -94.94
CA VAL A 289 55.57 -66.64 -95.86
C VAL A 289 55.05 -65.93 -97.11
N GLY A 290 54.35 -64.80 -96.94
CA GLY A 290 53.82 -64.00 -98.04
C GLY A 290 54.91 -63.38 -98.92
N GLU A 291 56.03 -62.96 -98.35
CA GLU A 291 57.19 -62.45 -99.08
C GLU A 291 57.89 -63.58 -99.85
N ALA A 292 58.10 -64.74 -99.22
CA ALA A 292 58.63 -65.92 -99.90
C ALA A 292 57.72 -66.39 -101.05
N GLU A 293 56.40 -66.30 -100.89
CA GLU A 293 55.44 -66.64 -101.93
C GLU A 293 55.40 -65.58 -103.04
N ALA A 294 55.46 -64.29 -102.70
CA ALA A 294 55.59 -63.20 -103.65
C ALA A 294 56.89 -63.30 -104.45
N ASP A 295 58.00 -63.65 -103.82
CA ASP A 295 59.29 -63.84 -104.49
C ASP A 295 59.31 -65.11 -105.34
N ARG A 296 58.68 -66.20 -104.89
CA ARG A 296 58.42 -67.37 -105.75
C ARG A 296 57.63 -66.98 -106.99
N LEU A 297 56.56 -66.20 -106.86
CA LEU A 297 55.75 -65.73 -107.99
C LEU A 297 56.52 -64.78 -108.90
N ARG A 298 57.35 -63.88 -108.35
CA ARG A 298 58.23 -62.99 -109.13
C ARG A 298 59.26 -63.78 -109.91
N MET A 299 59.95 -64.73 -109.29
CA MET A 299 60.91 -65.61 -109.99
C MET A 299 60.20 -66.43 -111.07
N LYS A 300 59.01 -66.97 -110.76
CA LYS A 300 58.18 -67.68 -111.74
C LYS A 300 57.80 -66.76 -112.92
N ALA A 301 57.37 -65.53 -112.65
CA ALA A 301 57.06 -64.53 -113.68
C ALA A 301 58.28 -64.09 -114.49
N GLN A 302 59.45 -63.98 -113.87
CA GLN A 302 60.69 -63.59 -114.54
C GLN A 302 61.23 -64.72 -115.42
N ALA A 303 61.14 -65.98 -114.96
CA ALA A 303 61.38 -67.15 -115.80
C ALA A 303 60.46 -67.13 -117.03
N TYR A 304 59.16 -66.89 -116.84
CA TYR A 304 58.21 -66.76 -117.96
C TYR A 304 58.49 -65.59 -118.91
N LYS A 305 59.18 -64.53 -118.48
CA LYS A 305 59.63 -63.47 -119.39
C LYS A 305 60.83 -63.87 -120.24
N GLN A 306 61.71 -64.74 -119.72
CA GLN A 306 62.91 -65.18 -120.43
C GLN A 306 62.62 -66.28 -121.46
N TYR A 307 61.66 -67.16 -121.17
CA TYR A 307 61.07 -68.03 -122.19
C TYR A 307 60.08 -67.18 -123.01
N GLY A 308 60.43 -66.76 -124.23
CA GLY A 308 59.59 -65.91 -125.10
C GLY A 308 58.25 -66.56 -125.52
N ASP A 309 57.68 -66.17 -126.68
CA ASP A 309 56.34 -66.59 -127.18
C ASP A 309 56.00 -68.09 -127.02
N ALA A 310 57.00 -68.97 -126.98
CA ALA A 310 56.84 -70.40 -126.75
C ALA A 310 56.30 -70.78 -125.35
N ALA A 311 56.58 -70.02 -124.28
CA ALA A 311 56.08 -70.33 -122.93
C ALA A 311 54.61 -69.95 -122.74
N VAL A 312 54.14 -68.90 -123.41
CA VAL A 312 52.71 -68.55 -123.41
C VAL A 312 51.91 -69.64 -124.12
N MET A 313 52.43 -70.17 -125.24
CA MET A 313 51.83 -71.31 -125.95
C MET A 313 51.78 -72.57 -125.08
N ALA A 314 52.85 -72.87 -124.34
CA ALA A 314 52.89 -74.02 -123.41
C ALA A 314 51.92 -73.85 -122.24
N MET A 315 51.76 -72.64 -121.70
CA MET A 315 50.84 -72.35 -120.60
C MET A 315 49.37 -72.45 -121.04
N VAL A 316 49.06 -72.00 -122.26
CA VAL A 316 47.74 -72.21 -122.88
C VAL A 316 47.48 -73.70 -123.10
N LEU A 317 48.49 -74.48 -123.53
CA LEU A 317 48.39 -75.93 -123.70
C LEU A 317 48.28 -76.70 -122.36
N GLU A 318 48.87 -76.21 -121.27
CA GLU A 318 48.84 -76.85 -119.94
C GLU A 318 47.60 -76.45 -119.13
N SER A 319 47.04 -75.27 -119.36
CA SER A 319 45.72 -74.85 -118.84
C SER A 319 44.55 -75.29 -119.73
N LEU A 320 44.82 -75.71 -120.97
CA LEU A 320 43.84 -76.27 -121.91
C LEU A 320 43.03 -77.43 -121.33
N PRO A 321 43.59 -78.38 -120.55
CA PRO A 321 42.83 -79.44 -119.91
C PRO A 321 41.87 -78.93 -118.83
N GLN A 322 42.24 -77.87 -118.09
CA GLN A 322 41.34 -77.27 -117.09
C GLN A 322 40.24 -76.45 -117.76
N ILE A 323 40.58 -75.67 -118.79
CA ILE A 323 39.60 -74.94 -119.60
C ILE A 323 38.68 -75.93 -120.34
N ALA A 324 39.22 -77.02 -120.90
CA ALA A 324 38.44 -78.09 -121.50
C ALA A 324 37.60 -78.83 -120.45
N ALA A 325 38.08 -79.02 -119.21
CA ALA A 325 37.30 -79.59 -118.12
C ALA A 325 36.14 -78.66 -117.73
N GLU A 326 36.34 -77.35 -117.63
CA GLU A 326 35.29 -76.39 -117.31
C GLU A 326 34.29 -76.19 -118.46
N ILE A 327 34.74 -76.25 -119.73
CA ILE A 327 33.88 -76.16 -120.94
C ILE A 327 33.15 -77.49 -121.22
N SER A 328 33.76 -78.63 -120.89
CA SER A 328 33.13 -79.96 -121.00
C SER A 328 32.28 -80.32 -119.79
N ALA A 329 32.49 -79.73 -118.61
CA ALA A 329 31.64 -79.95 -117.43
C ALA A 329 30.13 -79.75 -117.72
N PRO A 330 29.69 -78.76 -118.53
CA PRO A 330 28.29 -78.66 -118.96
C PRO A 330 27.90 -79.58 -120.13
N LEU A 331 28.83 -79.99 -121.02
CA LEU A 331 28.56 -80.93 -122.14
C LEU A 331 28.59 -82.42 -121.72
N ALA A 332 29.34 -82.77 -120.68
CA ALA A 332 29.40 -84.10 -120.08
C ALA A 332 28.20 -84.36 -119.15
N LYS A 333 27.45 -83.32 -118.79
CA LYS A 333 26.19 -83.41 -118.03
C LYS A 333 24.95 -83.58 -118.92
N THR A 334 25.07 -83.60 -120.25
CA THR A 334 23.95 -83.88 -121.17
C THR A 334 23.96 -85.34 -121.61
N ASP A 335 23.16 -86.18 -120.94
CA ASP A 335 23.13 -87.65 -121.11
C ASP A 335 22.21 -88.16 -122.24
N GLU A 336 21.43 -87.32 -122.95
CA GLU A 336 20.62 -87.76 -124.09
C GLU A 336 20.55 -86.71 -125.22
N ILE A 337 21.08 -87.05 -126.40
CA ILE A 337 20.80 -86.36 -127.67
C ILE A 337 19.70 -87.17 -128.38
N LEU A 338 18.45 -86.75 -128.20
CA LEU A 338 17.27 -87.45 -128.73
C LEU A 338 16.93 -86.93 -130.14
N MET A 339 17.23 -87.74 -131.16
CA MET A 339 16.94 -87.48 -132.57
C MET A 339 15.50 -87.89 -132.89
N ILE A 340 14.61 -86.94 -133.17
CA ILE A 340 13.25 -87.21 -133.68
C ILE A 340 13.07 -86.54 -135.04
N GLY A 341 12.87 -87.38 -136.06
CA GLY A 341 12.38 -87.00 -137.37
C GLY A 341 10.86 -87.12 -137.49
N SER A 342 10.30 -86.21 -138.30
CA SER A 342 8.96 -86.16 -138.91
C SER A 342 7.75 -85.79 -138.02
N ASN A 343 7.33 -84.54 -138.28
CA ASN A 343 5.97 -83.98 -138.40
C ASN A 343 5.31 -83.36 -137.15
N ASP A 344 5.31 -82.02 -137.22
CA ASP A 344 4.40 -81.03 -136.63
C ASP A 344 4.64 -80.51 -135.20
N CYS A 345 5.72 -79.73 -135.09
CA CYS A 345 5.69 -78.26 -134.94
C CYS A 345 4.86 -77.62 -133.79
N ILE A 346 5.58 -77.31 -132.69
CA ILE A 346 5.53 -76.10 -131.83
C ILE A 346 4.36 -75.99 -130.82
N THR A 347 4.67 -76.05 -129.50
CA THR A 347 4.44 -74.93 -128.53
C THR A 347 4.77 -75.19 -127.04
N ASN A 348 5.11 -76.38 -126.53
CA ASN A 348 5.26 -76.58 -125.05
C ASN A 348 6.69 -76.69 -124.48
N GLY A 349 7.72 -76.22 -125.19
CA GLY A 349 9.13 -76.31 -124.77
C GLY A 349 9.65 -75.22 -123.82
N VAL A 350 8.84 -74.25 -123.39
CA VAL A 350 9.31 -73.09 -122.58
C VAL A 350 9.03 -73.25 -121.08
N THR A 351 8.20 -74.20 -120.66
CA THR A 351 7.72 -74.30 -119.27
C THR A 351 8.60 -75.11 -118.31
N LYS A 352 9.68 -75.75 -118.77
CA LYS A 352 10.62 -76.50 -117.89
C LYS A 352 11.91 -75.76 -117.52
N LEU A 353 12.19 -74.60 -118.11
CA LEU A 353 13.45 -73.87 -117.91
C LEU A 353 13.41 -72.82 -116.77
N VAL A 354 12.26 -72.66 -116.09
CA VAL A 354 12.08 -71.66 -115.01
C VAL A 354 11.97 -72.30 -113.62
N SER A 355 12.00 -73.63 -113.49
CA SER A 355 11.83 -74.34 -112.21
C SER A 355 13.12 -74.85 -111.55
N GLU A 356 14.30 -74.56 -112.10
CA GLU A 356 15.60 -74.98 -111.54
C GLU A 356 16.43 -73.82 -110.98
N LEU A 357 15.85 -73.00 -110.12
CA LEU A 357 16.57 -72.19 -109.12
C LEU A 357 15.58 -71.99 -107.98
N PRO A 358 15.73 -72.57 -106.76
CA PRO A 358 16.90 -72.41 -105.87
C PRO A 358 17.08 -73.52 -104.77
N PRO A 359 18.09 -74.42 -104.87
CA PRO A 359 18.72 -74.90 -103.63
C PRO A 359 20.24 -75.13 -103.74
N THR A 360 20.95 -74.47 -104.66
CA THR A 360 22.42 -74.56 -104.78
C THR A 360 23.18 -73.49 -104.00
N VAL A 361 22.50 -72.43 -103.54
CA VAL A 361 23.14 -71.32 -102.81
C VAL A 361 23.31 -71.63 -101.31
N GLN A 362 22.53 -72.56 -100.77
CA GLN A 362 22.52 -72.88 -99.33
C GLN A 362 23.63 -73.86 -98.89
N ALA A 363 24.24 -74.56 -99.85
CA ALA A 363 25.40 -75.43 -99.61
C ALA A 363 26.75 -74.69 -99.71
N LEU A 364 26.77 -73.48 -100.28
CA LEU A 364 27.99 -72.72 -100.56
C LEU A 364 28.30 -71.59 -99.57
N THR A 365 27.35 -71.21 -98.69
CA THR A 365 27.60 -70.23 -97.62
C THR A 365 26.90 -70.68 -96.33
N GLY A 366 27.54 -71.57 -95.59
CA GLY A 366 27.00 -72.23 -94.38
C GLY A 366 26.78 -71.30 -93.18
N VAL A 367 25.79 -70.42 -93.23
CA VAL A 367 25.32 -69.63 -92.08
C VAL A 367 23.79 -69.65 -91.99
N ASP A 368 23.27 -70.31 -90.95
CA ASP A 368 21.85 -70.33 -90.56
C ASP A 368 21.49 -69.07 -89.76
N ILE A 369 20.68 -68.19 -90.36
CA ILE A 369 20.29 -66.88 -89.79
C ILE A 369 19.15 -66.98 -88.75
N SER A 370 18.63 -68.18 -88.48
CA SER A 370 17.49 -68.38 -87.56
C SER A 370 17.86 -68.45 -86.07
N LYS A 371 19.13 -68.25 -85.69
CA LYS A 371 19.58 -68.30 -84.28
C LYS A 371 20.10 -66.97 -83.69
N VAL A 372 20.22 -65.91 -84.49
CA VAL A 372 20.76 -64.61 -84.01
C VAL A 372 19.67 -63.62 -83.56
N MET A 373 18.39 -63.89 -83.85
CA MET A 373 17.27 -62.95 -83.59
C MET A 373 16.67 -63.02 -82.17
N LEU A 374 17.09 -63.94 -81.30
CA LEU A 374 16.46 -64.14 -79.97
C LEU A 374 17.28 -63.65 -78.77
N TYR A 375 18.47 -63.07 -78.98
CA TYR A 375 19.33 -62.61 -77.86
C TYR A 375 19.23 -61.10 -77.56
N PHE A 376 18.43 -60.33 -78.32
CA PHE A 376 18.33 -58.86 -78.21
C PHE A 376 16.91 -58.34 -77.92
N ARG A 377 16.07 -59.13 -77.21
CA ARG A 377 14.72 -58.68 -76.79
C ARG A 377 14.51 -58.89 -75.29
N ASN A 378 14.64 -57.80 -74.54
CA ASN A 378 14.15 -57.55 -73.17
C ASN A 378 14.78 -58.32 -71.99
N ILE A 379 15.88 -57.78 -71.49
CA ILE A 379 16.17 -57.75 -70.05
C ILE A 379 15.95 -56.29 -69.60
N ASN A 380 14.85 -56.00 -68.92
CA ASN A 380 14.70 -54.75 -68.19
C ASN A 380 14.26 -55.03 -66.76
N TRP A 381 15.12 -54.63 -65.82
CA TRP A 381 15.01 -54.84 -64.39
C TRP A 381 14.25 -53.67 -63.73
N ARG A 382 13.36 -54.05 -62.80
CA ARG A 382 13.01 -53.37 -61.53
C ARG A 382 12.52 -51.91 -61.51
N ARG A 383 11.28 -51.80 -61.00
CA ARG A 383 10.90 -50.90 -59.89
C ARG A 383 12.05 -50.73 -58.88
N ALA A 384 12.47 -49.49 -58.62
CA ALA A 384 12.87 -48.98 -57.31
C ALA A 384 13.28 -47.51 -57.45
N ALA A 385 12.45 -46.57 -56.97
CA ALA A 385 12.86 -45.28 -56.40
C ALA A 385 11.61 -44.41 -56.16
N GLU A 386 10.83 -44.80 -55.15
CA GLU A 386 10.13 -43.84 -54.32
C GLU A 386 10.86 -43.86 -52.97
N GLN A 387 10.97 -42.69 -52.33
CA GLN A 387 12.00 -42.25 -51.36
C GLN A 387 13.25 -41.75 -52.11
N ASP A 388 13.55 -40.46 -52.12
CA ASP A 388 13.82 -39.71 -50.90
C ASP A 388 13.76 -38.19 -51.10
N THR A 389 13.49 -37.55 -49.98
CA THR A 389 13.41 -36.12 -49.77
C THR A 389 14.77 -35.42 -49.85
N ARG A 390 14.71 -34.10 -50.16
CA ARG A 390 15.76 -33.08 -49.98
C ARG A 390 16.96 -33.08 -50.93
N SER A 391 16.92 -32.18 -51.91
CA SER A 391 17.84 -31.04 -52.13
C SER A 391 17.39 -30.42 -53.48
N VAL A 392 17.33 -29.12 -53.74
CA VAL A 392 18.18 -27.99 -53.40
C VAL A 392 17.27 -26.75 -53.50
N ARG A 393 17.18 -25.96 -52.41
CA ARG A 393 16.69 -24.59 -52.46
C ARG A 393 17.95 -23.72 -52.56
N GLY A 394 18.22 -23.15 -53.73
CA GLY A 394 19.37 -22.29 -53.95
C GLY A 394 19.34 -21.60 -55.30
N GLY A 395 19.28 -20.27 -55.28
CA GLY A 395 19.81 -19.40 -56.34
C GLY A 395 18.82 -18.91 -57.39
N ARG A 396 18.28 -17.70 -57.19
CA ARG A 396 17.97 -16.77 -58.30
C ARG A 396 18.06 -15.30 -57.83
N THR A 397 19.23 -14.71 -58.07
CA THR A 397 19.46 -13.30 -58.46
C THR A 397 19.08 -13.16 -59.94
N ASP A 398 18.71 -12.03 -60.56
CA ASP A 398 18.43 -10.63 -60.22
C ASP A 398 17.53 -10.09 -61.36
N TYR A 399 16.85 -8.96 -61.15
CA TYR A 399 17.03 -7.69 -61.91
C TYR A 399 15.94 -6.67 -61.51
N ALA A 400 16.41 -5.57 -60.90
CA ALA A 400 16.09 -4.15 -61.18
C ALA A 400 14.61 -3.69 -61.20
N THR A 401 14.16 -2.54 -60.70
CA THR A 401 14.68 -1.34 -60.02
C THR A 401 13.45 -0.43 -59.78
N SER A 402 13.57 0.54 -58.86
CA SER A 402 12.67 1.69 -58.63
C SER A 402 11.38 1.37 -57.84
N GLY A 403 11.08 1.96 -56.68
CA GLY A 403 11.57 3.17 -56.05
C GLY A 403 10.38 3.96 -55.49
N ARG A 404 10.47 4.32 -54.20
CA ARG A 404 9.82 5.44 -53.49
C ARG A 404 8.58 5.20 -52.61
N SER A 405 8.79 5.54 -51.31
CA SER A 405 7.96 6.33 -50.37
C SER A 405 6.53 5.84 -50.06
N GLU A 406 5.96 5.89 -48.85
CA GLU A 406 6.27 6.52 -47.57
C GLU A 406 5.13 6.13 -46.59
N LEU A 407 5.40 6.18 -45.27
CA LEU A 407 4.53 6.67 -44.19
C LEU A 407 3.15 6.00 -43.88
N SER A 408 3.05 5.46 -42.66
CA SER A 408 2.08 5.78 -41.57
C SER A 408 1.77 4.51 -40.75
N ALA A 409 2.29 4.37 -39.52
CA ALA A 409 1.69 4.83 -38.25
C ALA A 409 0.23 4.33 -38.12
N VAL A 410 -0.05 3.18 -37.47
CA VAL A 410 -0.09 2.98 -36.01
C VAL A 410 -0.59 4.20 -35.25
N ARG A 411 -1.91 4.26 -35.01
CA ARG A 411 -2.53 4.57 -33.72
C ARG A 411 -4.05 4.46 -33.80
N SER A 412 -4.58 3.50 -33.06
CA SER A 412 -5.67 3.66 -32.08
C SER A 412 -5.91 2.32 -31.42
#